data_AF-A0A7C9EEM3-F1
#
_entry.id   AF-A0A7C9EEM3-F1
#
_cell.length_a   1.000
_cell.length_b   1.000
_cell.length_c   1.000
_cell.angle_alpha   90.00
_cell.angle_beta   90.00
_cell.angle_gamma   90.00
#
_symmetry.space_group_name_H-M   'P 1'
#
loop_
_entity.id
_entity.type
_entity.pdbx_description
1 polymer ?
#
loop_
_entity_poly.entity_id
_entity_poly.type
_entity_poly.pdbx_seq_one_letter_code
_entity_poly.pdbx_strand_id
1 'polypeptide(L)'
;DSITITSLDQCQSLCLKDPLCTAVTYLNDGTAQCRVKTSQYITGYFHPSLTSISYVKICLDPLAVLPNNPPSANPLSAFLPSSVDNRSNRISVHSLTAAVISSICVFFVLQIVVGLWLYKQRVISL
;
A
#
# COMPACT_ATOMS: atom_id res chain seq x y z
N ASP A 1 3.58 23.59 11.04
CA ASP A 1 2.47 23.18 10.15
C ASP A 1 2.19 24.28 9.14
N SER A 2 1.87 23.93 7.90
CA SER A 2 1.65 24.88 6.80
C SER A 2 0.60 24.40 5.80
N ILE A 3 0.07 25.32 5.00
CA ILE A 3 -0.91 25.02 3.94
C ILE A 3 -0.42 25.64 2.63
N THR A 4 -0.40 24.86 1.55
CA THR A 4 -0.01 25.31 0.21
C THR A 4 -0.98 24.77 -0.84
N ILE A 5 -1.11 25.45 -1.98
CA ILE A 5 -1.91 24.97 -3.12
C ILE A 5 -0.95 24.31 -4.11
N THR A 6 -1.15 23.02 -4.37
CA THR A 6 -0.23 22.24 -5.21
C THR A 6 -0.88 20.95 -5.70
N SER A 7 -0.23 20.18 -6.56
CA SER A 7 -0.71 18.86 -6.96
C SER A 7 -0.47 17.82 -5.85
N LEU A 8 -1.17 16.68 -5.91
CA LEU A 8 -0.97 15.57 -4.99
C LEU A 8 0.50 15.11 -4.94
N ASP A 9 1.13 14.94 -6.11
CA ASP A 9 2.53 14.48 -6.22
C ASP A 9 3.51 15.48 -5.61
N GLN A 10 3.27 16.77 -5.84
CA GLN A 10 4.12 17.82 -5.30
C GLN A 10 3.89 17.99 -3.79
N CYS A 11 2.67 17.80 -3.28
CA CYS A 11 2.38 17.74 -1.85
C CYS A 11 3.19 16.64 -1.15
N GLN A 12 3.22 15.44 -1.74
CA GLN A 12 4.06 14.34 -1.25
C GLN A 12 5.55 14.68 -1.32
N SER A 13 6.02 15.21 -2.46
CA SER A 13 7.41 15.59 -2.66
C SER A 13 7.90 16.64 -1.65
N LEU A 14 7.06 17.62 -1.32
CA LEU A 14 7.36 18.65 -0.32
C LEU A 14 7.66 18.01 1.04
N CYS A 15 6.82 17.07 1.49
CA CYS A 15 7.05 16.38 2.77
C CYS A 15 8.29 15.49 2.76
N LEU A 16 8.57 14.81 1.65
CA LEU A 16 9.76 13.98 1.53
C LEU A 16 11.04 14.82 1.65
N LYS A 17 11.05 16.03 1.07
CA LYS A 17 12.19 16.96 1.10
C LYS A 17 12.36 17.68 2.43
N ASP A 18 11.27 17.95 3.15
CA ASP A 18 11.33 18.63 4.45
C ASP A 18 11.67 17.62 5.56
N PRO A 19 12.82 17.74 6.25
CA PRO A 19 13.19 16.84 7.35
C PRO A 19 12.26 16.95 8.56
N LEU A 20 11.57 18.09 8.74
CA LEU A 20 10.62 18.30 9.83
C LEU A 20 9.22 17.80 9.50
N CYS A 21 8.92 17.53 8.23
CA CYS A 21 7.61 17.02 7.85
C CYS A 21 7.43 15.58 8.33
N THR A 22 6.32 15.34 9.03
CA THR A 22 5.94 14.03 9.55
C THR A 22 4.70 13.47 8.85
N ALA A 23 3.83 14.34 8.31
CA ALA A 23 2.69 13.94 7.51
C ALA A 23 2.22 15.06 6.58
N VAL A 24 1.51 14.69 5.52
CA VAL A 24 0.78 15.63 4.65
C VAL A 24 -0.63 15.13 4.37
N THR A 25 -1.57 16.06 4.22
CA THR A 25 -2.94 15.80 3.78
C THR A 25 -3.29 16.67 2.59
N TYR A 26 -3.63 16.03 1.46
CA TYR A 26 -4.14 16.70 0.27
C TYR A 26 -5.67 16.68 0.24
N LEU A 27 -6.30 17.85 0.07
CA LEU A 27 -7.75 17.99 -0.05
C LEU A 27 -8.18 17.91 -1.52
N ASN A 28 -9.10 16.98 -1.79
CA ASN A 28 -9.72 16.75 -3.10
C ASN A 28 -11.14 17.36 -3.15
N ASP A 29 -11.34 18.51 -2.51
CA ASP A 29 -12.59 19.27 -2.44
C ASP A 29 -12.66 20.41 -3.48
N GLY A 30 -11.73 20.41 -4.45
CA GLY A 30 -11.57 21.46 -5.45
C GLY A 30 -10.58 22.56 -5.03
N THR A 31 -10.12 22.60 -3.78
CA THR A 31 -9.16 23.62 -3.32
C THR A 31 -7.70 23.28 -3.63
N ALA A 32 -7.39 22.01 -3.87
CA ALA A 32 -6.03 21.49 -4.06
C ALA A 32 -5.07 21.89 -2.92
N GLN A 33 -5.60 21.99 -1.69
CA GLN A 33 -4.80 22.31 -0.51
C GLN A 33 -3.98 21.10 -0.05
N CYS A 34 -2.66 21.29 0.06
CA CYS A 34 -1.73 20.44 0.77
C CYS A 34 -1.50 21.00 2.18
N ARG A 35 -1.89 20.24 3.20
CA ARG A 35 -1.66 20.57 4.60
C ARG A 35 -0.47 19.77 5.12
N VAL A 36 0.59 20.46 5.50
CA VAL A 36 1.84 19.88 6.01
C VAL A 36 1.81 19.87 7.53
N LYS A 37 2.10 18.70 8.10
CA LYS A 37 2.25 18.49 9.53
C LYS A 37 3.70 18.20 9.88
N THR A 38 4.17 18.89 10.90
CA THR A 38 5.57 18.85 11.38
C THR A 38 5.71 18.24 12.78
N SER A 39 4.58 18.03 13.46
CA SER A 39 4.57 17.41 14.79
C SER A 39 4.89 15.92 14.71
N GLN A 40 5.74 15.45 15.63
CA GLN A 40 6.04 14.02 15.81
C GLN A 40 4.83 13.17 16.24
N TYR A 41 3.77 13.80 16.76
CA TYR A 41 2.55 13.11 17.16
C TYR A 41 1.47 13.26 16.10
N ILE A 42 1.01 12.13 15.55
CA ILE A 42 0.01 12.10 14.49
C ILE A 42 -1.20 11.30 14.97
N THR A 43 -2.36 11.92 14.83
CA THR A 43 -3.67 11.29 14.94
C THR A 43 -4.40 11.50 13.61
N GLY A 44 -5.32 10.60 13.29
CA GLY A 44 -6.11 10.67 12.06
C GLY A 44 -7.59 10.56 12.38
N TYR A 45 -8.41 11.26 11.59
CA TYR A 45 -9.86 11.11 11.57
C TYR A 45 -10.32 11.05 10.12
N PHE A 46 -11.27 10.15 9.83
CA PHE A 46 -11.84 10.00 8.50
C PHE A 46 -13.32 10.41 8.55
N HIS A 47 -13.72 11.25 7.60
CA HIS A 47 -15.09 11.71 7.47
C HIS A 47 -15.56 11.60 6.01
N PRO A 48 -16.66 10.89 5.70
CA PRO A 48 -17.06 10.61 4.32
C PRO A 48 -17.34 11.84 3.45
N SER A 49 -17.77 12.96 4.04
CA SER A 49 -18.04 14.20 3.29
C SER A 49 -16.77 15.00 2.95
N LEU A 50 -15.60 14.60 3.47
CA LEU A 50 -14.32 15.26 3.22
C LEU A 50 -13.43 14.38 2.35
N THR A 51 -13.39 14.65 1.05
CA THR A 51 -12.52 13.96 0.10
C THR A 51 -11.07 14.40 0.31
N SER A 52 -10.24 13.54 0.88
CA SER A 52 -8.83 13.85 1.14
C SER A 52 -7.94 12.61 1.10
N ILE A 53 -6.65 12.81 0.85
CA ILE A 53 -5.63 11.76 0.88
C ILE A 53 -4.55 12.19 1.86
N SER A 54 -4.23 11.36 2.84
CA SER A 54 -3.19 11.65 3.84
C SER A 54 -2.04 10.65 3.76
N TYR A 55 -0.81 11.15 3.86
CA TYR A 55 0.42 10.37 3.92
C TYR A 55 1.17 10.66 5.21
N VAL A 56 1.76 9.62 5.79
CA VAL A 56 2.68 9.73 6.93
C VAL A 56 4.08 9.43 6.44
N LYS A 57 5.04 10.30 6.75
CA LYS A 57 6.45 10.08 6.46
C LYS A 57 7.00 9.10 7.50
N ILE A 58 7.42 7.93 7.03
CA ILE A 58 8.04 6.90 7.84
C ILE A 58 9.51 6.77 7.46
N CYS A 59 10.37 6.55 8.45
CA CYS A 59 11.75 6.14 8.20
C CYS A 59 11.77 4.63 7.91
N LEU A 60 12.63 4.19 6.99
CA LEU A 60 12.87 2.76 6.73
C LEU A 60 13.93 2.17 7.68
N ASP A 61 14.36 2.92 8.69
CA ASP A 61 15.40 2.45 9.59
C ASP A 61 14.91 1.30 10.47
N PRO A 62 15.62 0.16 10.51
CA PRO A 62 15.24 -1.01 11.29
C PRO A 62 15.52 -0.86 12.80
N LEU A 63 16.03 0.29 13.25
CA LEU A 63 16.43 0.48 14.64
C LEU A 63 15.35 1.23 15.41
N ALA A 64 14.53 0.47 16.15
CA ALA A 64 13.79 1.00 17.28
C ALA A 64 14.80 1.62 18.25
N VAL A 65 14.83 2.95 18.34
CA VAL A 65 15.67 3.65 19.32
C VAL A 65 15.16 3.27 20.71
N LEU A 66 15.98 2.53 21.46
CA LEU A 66 15.70 2.25 22.86
C LEU A 66 15.68 3.59 23.61
N PRO A 67 14.66 3.90 24.44
CA PRO A 67 14.43 5.27 24.97
C PRO A 67 15.53 5.86 25.87
N ASN A 68 16.67 5.19 26.08
CA ASN A 68 17.58 5.48 27.19
C ASN A 68 18.99 5.93 26.79
N ASN A 69 19.28 6.23 25.53
CA ASN A 69 20.60 6.73 25.15
C ASN A 69 20.55 8.24 24.83
N PRO A 70 21.30 9.10 25.55
CA PRO A 70 21.33 10.52 25.25
C PRO A 70 21.92 10.77 23.85
N PRO A 71 21.49 11.84 23.15
CA PRO A 71 21.88 12.09 21.78
C PRO A 71 23.38 12.39 21.73
N SER A 72 24.18 11.41 21.29
CA SER A 72 25.56 11.66 20.90
C SER A 72 25.52 12.39 19.56
N ALA A 73 25.96 13.65 19.58
CA ALA A 73 26.15 14.46 18.41
C ALA A 73 27.11 13.76 17.42
N ASN A 74 26.62 13.44 16.22
CA ASN A 74 27.26 13.76 14.94
C ASN A 74 26.54 13.06 13.75
N PRO A 75 26.08 13.81 12.73
CA PRO A 75 25.33 13.26 11.60
C PRO A 75 26.24 13.03 10.37
N LEU A 76 27.14 12.04 10.36
CA LEU A 76 27.97 11.81 9.16
C LEU A 76 28.45 10.39 8.86
N SER A 77 28.07 9.33 9.59
CA SER A 77 28.79 8.04 9.46
C SER A 77 27.92 6.80 9.44
N ALA A 78 26.79 6.81 8.73
CA ALA A 78 26.03 5.59 8.46
C ALA A 78 25.61 5.47 6.99
N PHE A 79 26.51 5.80 6.07
CA PHE A 79 26.48 5.22 4.72
C PHE A 79 27.21 3.87 4.79
N LEU A 80 26.48 2.79 5.04
CA LEU A 80 26.93 1.46 4.65
C LEU A 80 25.74 0.73 4.01
N PRO A 81 25.87 0.19 2.78
CA PRO A 81 24.80 -0.54 2.13
C PRO A 81 24.70 -1.92 2.80
N SER A 82 23.85 -2.03 3.81
CA SER A 82 23.50 -3.34 4.35
C SER A 82 22.49 -3.97 3.40
N SER A 83 22.96 -4.97 2.66
CA SER A 83 22.13 -5.89 1.88
C SER A 83 21.24 -6.68 2.83
N VAL A 84 20.11 -6.08 3.21
CA VAL A 84 19.07 -6.77 3.95
C VAL A 84 18.24 -7.54 2.94
N ASP A 85 18.47 -8.84 2.93
CA ASP A 85 17.57 -9.85 2.37
C ASP A 85 16.19 -9.66 3.01
N ASN A 86 15.36 -8.87 2.35
CA ASN A 86 13.97 -8.69 2.70
C ASN A 86 13.24 -9.96 2.30
N ARG A 87 13.29 -10.98 3.18
CA ARG A 87 12.25 -12.00 3.28
C ARG A 87 10.99 -11.30 3.80
N SER A 88 10.42 -10.50 2.90
CA SER A 88 9.18 -9.79 3.05
C SER A 88 8.11 -10.86 3.18
N ASN A 89 7.64 -11.06 4.41
CA ASN A 89 6.36 -11.70 4.66
C ASN A 89 5.24 -10.77 4.18
N ARG A 90 5.26 -10.41 2.89
CA ARG A 90 4.09 -9.99 2.15
C ARG A 90 3.27 -11.25 2.00
N ILE A 91 2.41 -11.49 2.99
CA ILE A 91 1.12 -12.12 2.74
C ILE A 91 0.41 -11.17 1.77
N SER A 92 0.83 -11.29 0.51
CA SER A 92 0.31 -10.61 -0.65
C SER A 92 -1.11 -11.11 -0.84
N VAL A 93 -1.97 -10.25 -1.36
CA VAL A 93 -3.42 -10.39 -1.57
C VAL A 93 -3.75 -11.46 -2.63
N HIS A 94 -3.01 -12.57 -2.65
CA HIS A 94 -3.10 -13.71 -3.57
C HIS A 94 -4.09 -14.78 -3.10
N SER A 95 -4.72 -14.59 -1.94
CA SER A 95 -5.54 -15.63 -1.29
C SER A 95 -7.01 -15.67 -1.70
N LEU A 96 -7.52 -14.69 -2.46
CA LEU A 96 -8.92 -14.69 -2.91
C LEU A 96 -9.10 -15.13 -4.37
N THR A 97 -8.02 -15.24 -5.15
CA THR A 97 -8.07 -15.62 -6.57
C THR A 97 -8.11 -17.13 -6.79
N ALA A 98 -7.64 -17.93 -5.84
CA ALA A 98 -7.59 -19.39 -5.98
C ALA A 98 -8.99 -20.04 -5.96
N ALA A 99 -9.91 -19.53 -5.15
CA ALA A 99 -11.25 -20.10 -5.02
C ALA A 99 -12.09 -19.94 -6.31
N VAL A 100 -12.00 -18.77 -6.95
CA VAL A 100 -12.77 -18.47 -8.17
C VAL A 100 -12.27 -19.30 -9.35
N ILE A 101 -10.95 -19.40 -9.51
CA ILE A 101 -10.34 -20.19 -10.59
C ILE A 101 -10.69 -21.68 -10.44
N SER A 102 -10.64 -22.22 -9.22
CA SER A 102 -11.01 -23.61 -8.96
C SER A 102 -12.46 -23.91 -9.32
N SER A 103 -13.39 -23.01 -9.00
CA SER A 103 -14.81 -23.21 -9.30
C SER A 103 -15.07 -23.23 -10.81
N ILE A 104 -14.45 -22.30 -11.55
CA ILE A 104 -14.59 -22.19 -13.00
C ILE A 104 -14.03 -23.44 -13.70
N CYS A 105 -12.85 -23.92 -13.30
CA CYS A 105 -12.24 -25.11 -13.89
C CYS A 105 -13.13 -26.36 -13.71
N VAL A 106 -13.70 -26.57 -12.52
CA VAL A 106 -14.59 -27.71 -12.26
C VAL A 106 -15.85 -27.64 -13.12
N PHE A 107 -16.44 -26.45 -13.29
CA PHE A 107 -17.62 -26.27 -14.14
C PHE A 107 -17.35 -26.63 -15.62
N PHE A 108 -16.23 -26.17 -16.18
CA PHE A 108 -15.89 -26.50 -17.57
C PHE A 108 -15.59 -27.99 -17.78
N VAL A 109 -14.91 -28.65 -16.84
CA VAL A 109 -14.65 -30.09 -16.92
C VAL A 109 -15.96 -30.88 -16.90
N LEU A 110 -16.91 -30.53 -16.01
CA LEU A 110 -18.23 -31.16 -15.96
C LEU A 110 -18.98 -31.01 -17.29
N GLN A 111 -19.02 -29.79 -17.86
CA GLN A 111 -19.69 -29.54 -19.14
C GLN A 111 -19.07 -30.35 -20.30
N ILE A 112 -17.74 -30.45 -20.35
CA ILE A 112 -17.04 -31.23 -21.39
C ILE A 112 -17.33 -32.72 -21.24
N VAL A 113 -17.29 -33.26 -20.02
CA VAL A 113 -17.56 -34.69 -19.76
C VAL A 113 -19.00 -35.05 -20.14
N VAL A 114 -19.98 -34.24 -19.74
CA VAL A 114 -21.39 -34.45 -20.09
C VAL A 114 -21.59 -34.34 -21.61
N GLY A 115 -20.99 -33.34 -22.25
CA GLY A 115 -21.05 -33.16 -23.70
C GLY A 115 -20.47 -34.35 -24.46
N LEU A 116 -19.29 -34.85 -24.06
CA LEU A 116 -18.68 -36.04 -24.65
C LEU A 116 -19.50 -37.31 -24.40
N TRP A 117 -20.12 -37.44 -23.23
CA TRP A 117 -20.98 -38.57 -22.90
C TRP A 117 -22.24 -38.59 -23.78
N LEU A 118 -22.92 -37.45 -23.93
CA LEU A 118 -24.06 -37.31 -24.83
C LEU A 118 -23.68 -37.50 -26.30
N TYR A 119 -22.51 -36.98 -26.71
CA TYR A 119 -21.98 -37.21 -28.05
C TYR A 119 -21.72 -38.68 -28.31
N LYS A 120 -21.05 -39.39 -27.40
CA LYS A 120 -20.85 -40.84 -27.51
C LYS A 120 -22.18 -41.59 -27.53
N GLN A 121 -23.15 -41.23 -26.70
CA GLN A 121 -24.47 -41.87 -26.73
C GLN A 121 -25.16 -41.70 -28.08
N ARG A 122 -25.10 -40.51 -28.68
CA ARG A 122 -25.67 -40.28 -30.02
C ARG A 122 -24.93 -41.01 -31.13
N VAL A 123 -23.60 -41.08 -31.07
CA VAL A 123 -22.78 -41.80 -32.05
C VAL A 123 -22.96 -43.32 -31.95
N ILE A 124 -23.17 -43.86 -30.74
CA ILE A 124 -23.40 -45.30 -30.53
C ILE A 124 -24.85 -45.70 -30.86
N SER A 125 -25.78 -44.74 -30.85
CA SER A 125 -27.20 -44.97 -31.16
C SER A 125 -27.56 -44.73 -32.65
N LEU A 126 -26.58 -44.40 -33.48
CA LEU A 126 -26.66 -44.28 -34.95
C LEU A 126 -25.92 -45.46 -35.59
#